data_AF-A0A9Q9ALS6-F1
#
_entry.id   AF-A0A9Q9ALS6-F1
#
_cell.length_a   1.000
_cell.length_b   1.000
_cell.length_c   1.000
_cell.angle_alpha   90.00
_cell.angle_beta   90.00
_cell.angle_gamma   90.00
#
_symmetry.space_group_name_H-M   'P 1'
#
loop_
_entity.id
_entity.type
_entity.pdbx_description
1 polymer ?
#
loop_
_entity_poly.entity_id
_entity_poly.type
_entity_poly.pdbx_seq_one_letter_code
_entity_poly.pdbx_strand_id
1 'polypeptide(L)'
;MTTSPFDRLKGTPSLISVRMNEEDILLPNSRKAAIGTENLNGCTAIVVFGNAIILSHISPSDPPRNDSRNHHVQALGKIDQLLDEHPGMFPPATTVWGIYGTIDGEAMEHVVAQVDLHFSRRGFGVAKDYYEVAEPTIRQTPAAGQLLVHVNTEGTRVYLENRRIVDKPHPRRAAQSSANTAGASSTGLSTQQIDTQRAVDTQRAQMINEAQNAQNAYQRLLNQGQSQQDAIEALTRSLMAVNPGMKYKDAQTGVYNRLQYRRQ
;
A
#
# COMPACT_ATOMS: atom_id res chain seq x y z
N MET A 1 -24.67 0.67 24.19
CA MET A 1 -23.50 0.64 23.29
C MET A 1 -23.93 -0.04 22.00
N THR A 2 -23.74 0.62 20.85
CA THR A 2 -24.05 0.03 19.54
C THR A 2 -22.95 -0.96 19.15
N THR A 3 -23.31 -2.21 18.88
CA THR A 3 -22.38 -3.25 18.44
C THR A 3 -21.81 -2.90 17.07
N SER A 4 -20.48 -2.85 16.96
CA SER A 4 -19.83 -2.50 15.71
C SER A 4 -20.07 -3.57 14.63
N PRO A 5 -19.90 -3.23 13.35
CA PRO A 5 -19.87 -4.23 12.27
C PRO A 5 -18.82 -5.33 12.51
N PHE A 6 -17.66 -5.00 13.08
CA PHE A 6 -16.61 -5.95 13.40
C PHE A 6 -17.06 -6.94 14.48
N ASP A 7 -17.62 -6.43 15.59
CA ASP A 7 -18.07 -7.26 16.72
C ASP A 7 -19.16 -8.27 16.32
N ARG A 8 -20.01 -7.91 15.35
CA ARG A 8 -21.03 -8.81 14.80
C ARG A 8 -20.46 -10.01 14.05
N LEU A 9 -19.25 -9.90 13.50
CA LEU A 9 -18.58 -10.96 12.75
C LEU A 9 -17.47 -11.63 13.54
N LYS A 10 -17.05 -11.04 14.67
CA LYS A 10 -16.01 -11.58 15.54
C LYS A 10 -16.38 -12.98 16.03
N GLY A 11 -15.44 -13.92 15.91
CA GLY A 11 -15.63 -15.33 16.29
C GLY A 11 -16.45 -16.16 15.28
N THR A 12 -16.99 -15.56 14.21
CA THR A 12 -17.69 -16.30 13.17
C THR A 12 -16.71 -16.90 12.15
N PRO A 13 -17.04 -18.03 11.50
CA PRO A 13 -16.18 -18.63 10.49
C PRO A 13 -16.07 -17.79 9.21
N SER A 14 -16.87 -16.74 9.02
CA SER A 14 -16.85 -15.88 7.83
C SER A 14 -15.83 -14.73 7.90
N LEU A 15 -15.23 -14.48 9.07
CA LEU A 15 -14.22 -13.45 9.27
C LEU A 15 -12.79 -14.02 9.23
N ILE A 16 -11.90 -13.30 8.55
CA ILE A 16 -10.45 -13.37 8.74
C ILE A 16 -10.07 -12.28 9.74
N SER A 17 -9.52 -12.66 10.89
CA SER A 17 -9.10 -11.72 11.93
C SER A 17 -7.59 -11.53 11.84
N VAL A 18 -7.15 -10.37 11.37
CA VAL A 18 -5.73 -10.00 11.27
C VAL A 18 -5.29 -9.46 12.61
N ARG A 19 -4.28 -10.08 13.25
CA ARG A 19 -3.76 -9.60 14.53
C ARG A 19 -2.71 -8.51 14.31
N MET A 20 -2.33 -7.86 15.39
CA MET A 20 -1.23 -6.90 15.39
C MET A 20 0.06 -7.57 14.87
N ASN A 21 0.76 -6.87 13.96
CA ASN A 21 1.95 -7.31 13.23
C ASN A 21 1.75 -8.50 12.28
N GLU A 22 0.51 -8.74 11.87
CA GLU A 22 0.15 -9.73 10.86
C GLU A 22 -0.44 -9.08 9.60
N GLU A 23 -0.41 -9.84 8.53
CA GLU A 23 -0.95 -9.54 7.22
C GLU A 23 -1.72 -10.76 6.74
N ASP A 24 -2.90 -10.57 6.16
CA ASP A 24 -3.67 -11.66 5.56
C ASP A 24 -4.42 -11.17 4.32
N ILE A 25 -4.89 -12.12 3.52
CA ILE A 25 -5.56 -11.89 2.24
C ILE A 25 -6.93 -12.57 2.20
N LEU A 26 -7.95 -11.77 1.90
CA LEU A 26 -9.28 -12.26 1.56
C LEU A 26 -9.36 -12.51 0.05
N LEU A 27 -9.30 -13.79 -0.33
CA LEU A 27 -9.48 -14.22 -1.71
C LEU A 27 -10.97 -14.29 -2.10
N PRO A 28 -11.32 -13.95 -3.36
CA PRO A 28 -12.72 -13.91 -3.83
C PRO A 28 -13.41 -15.28 -3.84
N ASN A 29 -12.63 -16.36 -3.91
CA ASN A 29 -13.13 -17.74 -3.88
C ASN A 29 -13.05 -18.39 -2.49
N SER A 30 -12.67 -17.64 -1.45
CA SER A 30 -12.65 -18.16 -0.08
C SER A 30 -14.08 -18.33 0.46
N ARG A 31 -14.24 -19.13 1.51
CA ARG A 31 -15.51 -19.22 2.27
C ARG A 31 -15.70 -18.03 3.23
N LYS A 32 -14.75 -17.10 3.24
CA LYS A 32 -14.75 -15.91 4.10
C LYS A 32 -15.47 -14.79 3.37
N ALA A 33 -16.24 -14.00 4.09
CA ALA A 33 -16.94 -12.84 3.56
C ALA A 33 -16.29 -11.52 4.04
N ALA A 34 -15.44 -11.58 5.06
CA ALA A 34 -14.84 -10.39 5.64
C ALA A 34 -13.41 -10.63 6.12
N ILE A 35 -12.65 -9.54 6.15
CA ILE A 35 -11.33 -9.45 6.75
C ILE A 35 -11.28 -8.19 7.60
N GLY A 36 -10.75 -8.29 8.81
CA GLY A 36 -10.76 -7.17 9.73
C GLY A 36 -9.72 -7.28 10.83
N THR A 37 -9.53 -6.19 11.54
CA THR A 37 -8.66 -6.10 12.71
C THR A 37 -9.29 -5.18 13.77
N GLU A 38 -8.82 -5.31 15.01
CA GLU A 38 -9.32 -4.56 16.16
C GLU A 38 -8.15 -4.12 17.06
N ASN A 39 -8.46 -3.24 18.00
CA ASN A 39 -7.50 -2.70 18.95
C ASN A 39 -6.31 -2.01 18.25
N LEU A 40 -6.58 -1.21 17.22
CA LEU A 40 -5.51 -0.48 16.52
C LEU A 40 -4.78 0.45 17.50
N ASN A 41 -5.49 1.27 18.28
CA ASN A 41 -4.95 2.08 19.38
C ASN A 41 -3.47 2.55 19.23
N GLY A 42 -3.20 3.37 18.21
CA GLY A 42 -1.86 3.87 17.88
C GLY A 42 -1.10 3.06 16.83
N CYS A 43 -1.66 1.94 16.38
CA CYS A 43 -1.18 1.17 15.24
C CYS A 43 -1.72 1.73 13.92
N THR A 44 -1.05 1.36 12.83
CA THR A 44 -1.47 1.64 11.46
C THR A 44 -2.15 0.41 10.88
N ALA A 45 -3.24 0.58 10.15
CA ALA A 45 -3.77 -0.47 9.29
C ALA A 45 -3.67 -0.07 7.83
N ILE A 46 -3.32 -1.04 6.97
CA ILE A 46 -3.22 -0.83 5.53
C ILE A 46 -4.13 -1.82 4.84
N VAL A 47 -4.99 -1.32 3.95
CA VAL A 47 -5.87 -2.15 3.12
C VAL A 47 -5.54 -1.96 1.65
N VAL A 48 -5.33 -3.05 0.93
CA VAL A 48 -5.15 -3.03 -0.53
C VAL A 48 -6.36 -3.66 -1.20
N PHE A 49 -7.08 -2.88 -2.02
CA PHE A 49 -8.32 -3.30 -2.69
C PHE A 49 -8.09 -3.58 -4.17
N GLY A 50 -8.03 -4.86 -4.52
CA GLY A 50 -8.18 -5.36 -5.88
C GLY A 50 -9.43 -6.23 -6.01
N ASN A 51 -9.31 -7.31 -6.78
CA ASN A 51 -10.25 -8.43 -6.80
C ASN A 51 -10.14 -9.31 -5.53
N ALA A 52 -8.97 -9.29 -4.89
CA ALA A 52 -8.75 -9.75 -3.52
C ALA A 52 -8.50 -8.54 -2.61
N ILE A 53 -8.51 -8.76 -1.30
CA ILE A 53 -8.26 -7.71 -0.30
C ILE A 53 -7.11 -8.15 0.61
N ILE A 54 -6.04 -7.36 0.68
CA ILE A 54 -4.99 -7.54 1.70
C ILE A 54 -5.30 -6.59 2.85
N LEU A 55 -5.18 -7.07 4.08
CA LEU A 55 -5.20 -6.25 5.29
C LEU A 55 -3.94 -6.51 6.11
N SER A 56 -3.28 -5.43 6.53
CA SER A 56 -2.14 -5.45 7.45
C SER A 56 -2.44 -4.60 8.67
N HIS A 57 -2.08 -5.09 9.86
CA HIS A 57 -2.11 -4.33 11.11
C HIS A 57 -0.67 -4.17 11.61
N ILE A 58 -0.15 -2.95 11.61
CA ILE A 58 1.26 -2.65 11.89
C ILE A 58 1.35 -1.82 13.16
N SER A 59 1.94 -2.37 14.22
CA SER A 59 2.27 -1.59 15.42
C SER A 59 3.39 -0.57 15.15
N PRO A 60 3.47 0.52 15.93
CA PRO A 60 4.53 1.51 15.77
C PRO A 60 5.94 0.95 16.03
N SER A 61 6.06 -0.18 16.74
CA SER A 61 7.34 -0.85 17.02
C SER A 61 7.10 -2.33 17.31
N ASP A 62 8.04 -3.20 16.96
CA ASP A 62 7.99 -4.64 17.31
C ASP A 62 8.75 -4.91 18.61
N PRO A 63 8.08 -5.04 19.78
CA PRO A 63 8.78 -5.30 21.02
C PRO A 63 9.43 -6.69 20.96
N PRO A 64 10.71 -6.84 21.35
CA PRO A 64 11.56 -5.91 22.10
C PRO A 64 12.50 -5.02 21.25
N ARG A 65 12.39 -5.07 19.92
CA ARG A 65 13.27 -4.34 19.01
C ARG A 65 12.76 -2.90 18.86
N ASN A 66 13.44 -1.94 19.48
CA ASN A 66 13.13 -0.50 19.38
C ASN A 66 13.38 0.11 17.98
N ASP A 67 13.26 -0.67 16.91
CA ASP A 67 13.46 -0.21 15.53
C ASP A 67 12.12 -0.14 14.79
N SER A 68 11.35 0.88 15.14
CA SER A 68 10.04 1.19 14.55
C SER A 68 10.09 1.26 13.02
N ARG A 69 11.14 1.88 12.48
CA ARG A 69 11.29 2.09 11.05
C ARG A 69 11.51 0.78 10.31
N ASN A 70 12.44 -0.06 10.76
CA ASN A 70 12.69 -1.33 10.08
C ASN A 70 11.53 -2.29 10.21
N HIS A 71 10.82 -2.29 11.35
CA HIS A 71 9.57 -3.05 11.50
C HIS A 71 8.53 -2.65 10.44
N HIS A 72 8.28 -1.34 10.29
CA HIS A 72 7.32 -0.85 9.31
C HIS A 72 7.75 -1.16 7.86
N VAL A 73 9.04 -1.10 7.55
CA VAL A 73 9.58 -1.54 6.24
C VAL A 73 9.34 -3.03 6.00
N GLN A 74 9.54 -3.88 7.00
CA GLN A 74 9.32 -5.32 6.88
C GLN A 74 7.85 -5.66 6.66
N ALA A 75 6.93 -5.03 7.40
CA ALA A 75 5.49 -5.20 7.21
C ALA A 75 5.05 -4.79 5.79
N LEU A 76 5.53 -3.64 5.30
CA LEU A 76 5.28 -3.22 3.92
C LEU A 76 5.84 -4.21 2.89
N GLY A 77 7.01 -4.80 3.15
CA GLY A 77 7.60 -5.85 2.31
C GLY A 77 6.77 -7.13 2.24
N LYS A 78 6.09 -7.51 3.33
CA LYS A 78 5.16 -8.65 3.31
C LYS A 78 3.90 -8.37 2.50
N ILE A 79 3.40 -7.13 2.52
CA ILE A 79 2.31 -6.73 1.62
C ILE A 79 2.75 -6.84 0.16
N ASP A 80 3.98 -6.43 -0.16
CA ASP A 80 4.54 -6.59 -1.52
C ASP A 80 4.63 -8.06 -1.92
N GLN A 81 5.06 -8.94 -1.01
CA GLN A 81 5.08 -10.38 -1.26
C GLN A 81 3.68 -10.91 -1.63
N LEU A 82 2.63 -10.56 -0.87
CA LEU A 82 1.25 -10.98 -1.17
C LEU A 82 0.73 -10.43 -2.50
N LEU A 83 1.10 -9.20 -2.84
CA LEU A 83 0.79 -8.60 -4.15
C LEU A 83 1.47 -9.36 -5.29
N ASP A 84 2.74 -9.72 -5.11
CA ASP A 84 3.55 -10.39 -6.13
C ASP A 84 3.19 -11.89 -6.29
N GLU A 85 2.71 -12.54 -5.23
CA GLU A 85 2.16 -13.90 -5.26
C GLU A 85 0.79 -13.98 -5.96
N HIS A 86 0.06 -12.85 -6.02
CA HIS A 86 -1.30 -12.78 -6.58
C HIS A 86 -1.49 -11.66 -7.62
N PRO A 87 -0.65 -11.57 -8.67
CA PRO A 87 -0.62 -10.41 -9.57
C PRO A 87 -1.93 -10.20 -10.34
N GLY A 88 -2.64 -11.28 -10.69
CA GLY A 88 -3.94 -11.21 -11.36
C GLY A 88 -5.09 -10.70 -10.48
N MET A 89 -4.88 -10.64 -9.16
CA MET A 89 -5.89 -10.15 -8.20
C MET A 89 -5.79 -8.65 -7.96
N PHE A 90 -4.69 -8.01 -8.32
CA PHE A 90 -4.44 -6.60 -8.03
C PHE A 90 -4.12 -5.83 -9.33
N PRO A 91 -5.15 -5.52 -10.15
CA PRO A 91 -4.96 -4.80 -11.40
C PRO A 91 -4.53 -3.33 -11.15
N PRO A 92 -4.16 -2.56 -12.19
CA PRO A 92 -3.79 -1.15 -12.03
C PRO A 92 -4.86 -0.25 -11.38
N ALA A 93 -6.13 -0.66 -11.39
CA ALA A 93 -7.23 0.03 -10.70
C ALA A 93 -7.28 -0.26 -9.18
N THR A 94 -6.30 -0.99 -8.65
CA THR A 94 -6.17 -1.29 -7.22
C THR A 94 -6.02 0.00 -6.43
N THR A 95 -6.74 0.11 -5.32
CA THR A 95 -6.68 1.26 -4.42
C THR A 95 -6.13 0.86 -3.07
N VAL A 96 -5.23 1.65 -2.50
CA VAL A 96 -4.68 1.41 -1.17
C VAL A 96 -5.28 2.42 -0.19
N TRP A 97 -5.58 1.97 1.03
CA TRP A 97 -6.03 2.81 2.13
C TRP A 97 -5.08 2.65 3.31
N GLY A 98 -4.48 3.76 3.75
CA GLY A 98 -3.80 3.85 5.03
C GLY A 98 -4.74 4.38 6.10
N ILE A 99 -4.87 3.66 7.21
CA ILE A 99 -5.71 4.01 8.35
C ILE A 99 -4.80 4.29 9.54
N TYR A 100 -4.82 5.53 10.02
CA TYR A 100 -3.84 6.03 11.00
C TYR A 100 -4.52 6.51 12.28
N GLY A 101 -3.87 6.26 13.42
CA GLY A 101 -4.28 6.84 14.70
C GLY A 101 -3.90 8.32 14.78
N THR A 102 -4.78 9.14 15.35
CA THR A 102 -4.52 10.53 15.74
C THR A 102 -4.52 10.68 17.26
N ILE A 103 -3.65 11.56 17.76
CA ILE A 103 -3.65 12.04 19.14
C ILE A 103 -3.80 13.56 19.05
N ASP A 104 -4.84 14.11 19.66
CA ASP A 104 -5.15 15.54 19.59
C ASP A 104 -5.30 16.04 18.13
N GLY A 105 -5.81 15.16 17.25
CA GLY A 105 -5.97 15.44 15.82
C GLY A 105 -4.69 15.33 14.99
N GLU A 106 -3.54 14.99 15.58
CA GLU A 106 -2.28 14.84 14.87
C GLU A 106 -1.93 13.36 14.62
N ALA A 107 -1.56 13.03 13.37
CA ALA A 107 -1.09 11.70 13.00
C ALA A 107 0.45 11.63 13.00
N MET A 108 1.00 10.42 13.02
CA MET A 108 2.45 10.21 12.83
C MET A 108 2.84 10.43 11.37
N GLU A 109 3.07 11.69 10.97
CA GLU A 109 3.33 12.11 9.58
C GLU A 109 4.45 11.32 8.88
N HIS A 110 5.49 10.93 9.61
CA HIS A 110 6.58 10.13 9.04
C HIS A 110 6.14 8.72 8.62
N VAL A 111 5.19 8.12 9.35
CA VAL A 111 4.59 6.82 9.00
C VAL A 111 3.69 6.98 7.77
N VAL A 112 2.87 8.03 7.75
CA VAL A 112 2.00 8.37 6.61
C VAL A 112 2.84 8.53 5.34
N ALA A 113 3.89 9.36 5.39
CA ALA A 113 4.80 9.60 4.27
C ALA A 113 5.54 8.34 3.82
N GLN A 114 5.88 7.44 4.76
CA GLN A 114 6.52 6.16 4.44
C GLN A 114 5.59 5.24 3.64
N VAL A 115 4.32 5.12 4.05
CA VAL A 115 3.31 4.32 3.34
C VAL A 115 3.04 4.90 1.95
N ASP A 116 2.83 6.21 1.87
CA ASP A 116 2.61 6.92 0.60
C ASP A 116 3.74 6.65 -0.38
N LEU A 117 4.99 6.85 0.04
CA LEU A 117 6.17 6.63 -0.79
C LEU A 117 6.34 5.17 -1.20
N HIS A 118 6.00 4.22 -0.31
CA HIS A 118 6.08 2.80 -0.60
C HIS A 118 5.15 2.41 -1.75
N PHE A 119 3.86 2.74 -1.64
CA PHE A 119 2.86 2.37 -2.63
C PHE A 119 2.94 3.23 -3.90
N SER A 120 3.36 4.50 -3.82
CA SER A 120 3.55 5.33 -5.01
C SER A 120 4.65 4.77 -5.92
N ARG A 121 5.71 4.17 -5.36
CA ARG A 121 6.75 3.48 -6.13
C ARG A 121 6.23 2.24 -6.84
N ARG A 122 5.18 1.62 -6.32
CA ARG A 122 4.47 0.47 -6.92
C ARG A 122 3.36 0.92 -7.89
N GLY A 123 3.17 2.23 -8.07
CA GLY A 123 2.17 2.79 -8.97
C GLY A 123 0.76 2.87 -8.37
N PHE A 124 0.60 2.67 -7.06
CA PHE A 124 -0.69 2.76 -6.38
C PHE A 124 -0.86 4.12 -5.71
N GLY A 125 -2.07 4.68 -5.84
CA GLY A 125 -2.50 5.81 -5.01
C GLY A 125 -2.93 5.32 -3.62
N VAL A 126 -2.57 6.09 -2.58
CA VAL A 126 -2.94 5.82 -1.19
C VAL A 126 -3.97 6.85 -0.73
N ALA A 127 -5.19 6.39 -0.51
CA ALA A 127 -6.19 7.12 0.25
C ALA A 127 -5.90 7.01 1.75
N LYS A 128 -6.34 7.99 2.54
CA LYS A 128 -6.05 8.06 3.97
C LYS A 128 -7.35 8.22 4.75
N ASP A 129 -7.41 7.56 5.90
CA ASP A 129 -8.44 7.81 6.90
C ASP A 129 -7.83 7.73 8.30
N TYR A 130 -8.53 8.30 9.28
CA TYR A 130 -8.01 8.54 10.62
C TYR A 130 -9.01 8.10 11.69
N TYR A 131 -8.50 7.66 12.83
CA TYR A 131 -9.26 7.38 14.04
C TYR A 131 -8.56 7.96 15.26
N GLU A 132 -9.33 8.39 16.25
CA GLU A 132 -8.75 8.93 17.49
C GLU A 132 -8.24 7.79 18.36
N VAL A 133 -6.99 7.90 18.81
CA VAL A 133 -6.38 6.96 19.74
C VAL A 133 -6.99 7.16 21.12
N ALA A 134 -7.46 6.09 21.75
CA ALA A 134 -7.98 6.18 23.11
C ALA A 134 -6.83 6.41 24.10
N GLU A 135 -7.02 7.33 25.05
CA GLU A 135 -6.07 7.53 26.13
C GLU A 135 -5.84 6.20 26.89
N PRO A 136 -4.59 5.89 27.27
CA PRO A 136 -4.25 4.67 28.01
C PRO A 136 -5.04 4.49 29.32
N THR A 137 -5.49 5.58 29.93
CA THR A 137 -6.26 5.67 31.18
C THR A 137 -7.75 5.37 31.00
N ILE A 138 -8.29 5.52 29.78
CA ILE A 138 -9.71 5.33 29.43
C ILE A 138 -9.92 3.96 28.76
N ARG A 139 -8.97 3.03 28.88
CA ARG A 139 -9.02 1.68 28.27
C ARG A 139 -10.22 0.87 28.76
N GLN A 140 -11.37 1.08 28.13
CA GLN A 140 -12.48 0.16 28.12
C GLN A 140 -12.42 -0.60 26.80
N THR A 141 -12.35 -1.93 26.88
CA THR A 141 -12.47 -2.80 25.72
C THR A 141 -13.85 -2.67 25.08
N PRO A 142 -13.97 -2.81 23.74
CA PRO A 142 -12.88 -2.97 22.76
C PRO A 142 -12.12 -1.65 22.52
N ALA A 143 -10.80 -1.72 22.41
CA ALA A 143 -9.97 -0.52 22.26
C ALA A 143 -10.24 0.17 20.91
N ALA A 144 -10.11 1.51 20.88
CA ALA A 144 -10.38 2.33 19.71
C ALA A 144 -9.67 1.83 18.44
N GLY A 145 -10.33 2.04 17.30
CA GLY A 145 -9.87 1.56 16.01
C GLY A 145 -10.18 0.09 15.78
N GLN A 146 -11.37 -0.16 15.24
CA GLN A 146 -11.75 -1.41 14.58
C GLN A 146 -11.83 -1.16 13.08
N LEU A 147 -11.28 -2.05 12.27
CA LEU A 147 -11.36 -1.94 10.82
C LEU A 147 -11.93 -3.24 10.26
N LEU A 148 -12.94 -3.13 9.41
CA LEU A 148 -13.58 -4.27 8.77
C LEU A 148 -13.77 -3.99 7.29
N VAL A 149 -13.30 -4.91 6.45
CA VAL A 149 -13.70 -5.00 5.06
C VAL A 149 -14.69 -6.15 4.93
N HIS A 150 -15.89 -5.87 4.45
CA HIS A 150 -16.96 -6.84 4.23
C HIS A 150 -17.34 -6.87 2.76
N VAL A 151 -17.29 -8.07 2.17
CA VAL A 151 -17.67 -8.35 0.79
C VAL A 151 -18.99 -9.11 0.80
N ASN A 152 -19.99 -8.60 0.09
CA ASN A 152 -21.29 -9.24 -0.07
C ASN A 152 -21.80 -9.10 -1.51
N THR A 153 -23.04 -9.52 -1.75
CA THR A 153 -23.68 -9.47 -3.07
C THR A 153 -23.88 -8.05 -3.61
N GLU A 154 -23.91 -7.05 -2.73
CA GLU A 154 -24.10 -5.64 -3.10
C GLU A 154 -22.75 -4.98 -3.45
N GLY A 155 -21.65 -5.49 -2.89
CA GLY A 155 -20.30 -5.03 -3.17
C GLY A 155 -19.33 -5.18 -2.00
N THR A 156 -18.34 -4.30 -1.97
CA THR A 156 -17.31 -4.25 -0.93
C THR A 156 -17.48 -2.98 -0.10
N ARG A 157 -17.56 -3.15 1.22
CA ARG A 157 -17.72 -2.06 2.18
C ARG A 157 -16.59 -2.08 3.19
N VAL A 158 -16.15 -0.90 3.58
CA VAL A 158 -15.08 -0.72 4.57
C VAL A 158 -15.64 0.10 5.71
N TYR A 159 -15.48 -0.41 6.92
CA TYR A 159 -15.93 0.20 8.15
C TYR A 159 -14.73 0.48 9.03
N LEU A 160 -14.57 1.74 9.42
CA LEU A 160 -13.72 2.15 10.53
C LEU A 160 -14.64 2.43 11.71
N GLU A 161 -14.59 1.54 12.68
CA GLU A 161 -15.53 1.47 13.80
C GLU A 161 -16.98 1.35 13.31
N ASN A 162 -17.82 2.34 13.61
CA ASN A 162 -19.21 2.39 13.14
C ASN A 162 -19.39 3.22 11.86
N ARG A 163 -18.31 3.84 11.35
CA ARG A 163 -18.33 4.71 10.16
C ARG A 163 -17.96 3.91 8.92
N ARG A 164 -18.78 4.02 7.88
CA ARG A 164 -18.46 3.48 6.56
C ARG A 164 -17.57 4.47 5.81
N ILE A 165 -16.40 4.02 5.37
CA ILE A 165 -15.39 4.87 4.72
C ILE A 165 -15.26 4.60 3.22
N VAL A 166 -15.66 3.40 2.77
CA VAL A 166 -15.72 3.02 1.35
C VAL A 166 -16.99 2.22 1.07
N ASP A 167 -17.61 2.50 -0.08
CA ASP A 167 -18.72 1.73 -0.64
C ASP A 167 -18.46 1.50 -2.13
N LYS A 168 -17.95 0.32 -2.49
CA LYS A 168 -17.70 -0.06 -3.88
C LYS A 168 -18.77 -1.05 -4.33
N PRO A 169 -19.70 -0.66 -5.23
CA PRO A 169 -20.68 -1.60 -5.75
C PRO A 169 -19.95 -2.72 -6.50
N HIS A 170 -20.46 -3.95 -6.39
CA HIS A 170 -19.95 -5.02 -7.23
C HIS A 170 -20.18 -4.65 -8.69
N PRO A 171 -19.18 -4.78 -9.59
CA PRO A 171 -19.45 -4.64 -11.01
C PRO A 171 -20.52 -5.66 -11.33
N ARG A 172 -21.73 -5.17 -11.60
CA ARG A 172 -22.94 -5.98 -11.81
C ARG A 172 -22.54 -6.99 -12.87
N ARG A 173 -22.33 -8.25 -12.48
CA ARG A 173 -21.87 -9.32 -13.36
C ARG A 173 -22.84 -9.25 -14.53
N ALA A 174 -22.38 -8.74 -15.68
CA ALA A 174 -23.25 -8.54 -16.82
C ALA A 174 -23.95 -9.88 -16.99
N ALA A 175 -25.27 -9.87 -16.79
CA ALA A 175 -26.05 -11.10 -16.91
C ALA A 175 -25.56 -11.70 -18.21
N GLN A 176 -25.05 -12.94 -18.17
CA GLN A 176 -24.61 -13.65 -19.36
C GLN A 176 -25.85 -13.73 -20.25
N SER A 177 -26.04 -12.71 -21.08
CA SER A 177 -27.09 -12.68 -22.06
C SER A 177 -26.59 -13.66 -23.10
N SER A 178 -27.11 -14.87 -23.02
CA SER A 178 -27.17 -15.81 -24.12
C SER A 178 -27.91 -15.12 -25.26
N ALA A 179 -27.20 -14.28 -26.01
CA ALA A 179 -27.73 -13.56 -27.15
C ALA A 179 -26.66 -13.60 -28.25
N ASN A 180 -26.76 -14.65 -29.06
CA ASN A 180 -26.36 -14.62 -30.45
C ASN A 180 -26.99 -13.38 -31.09
N THR A 181 -26.22 -12.33 -31.37
CA THR A 181 -26.61 -11.38 -32.41
C THR A 181 -25.37 -10.78 -33.06
N ALA A 182 -25.28 -11.01 -34.36
CA ALA A 182 -24.25 -10.55 -35.25
C ALA A 182 -24.25 -9.02 -35.41
N GLY A 183 -23.05 -8.49 -35.68
CA GLY A 183 -22.83 -7.39 -36.61
C GLY A 183 -23.19 -5.98 -36.14
N ALA A 184 -22.17 -5.19 -35.84
CA ALA A 184 -22.08 -3.81 -36.35
C ALA A 184 -20.64 -3.28 -36.22
N SER A 185 -20.11 -2.83 -37.34
CA SER A 185 -18.83 -2.16 -37.51
C SER A 185 -18.83 -0.78 -36.85
N SER A 186 -17.75 -0.42 -36.14
CA SER A 186 -17.43 0.98 -35.85
C SER A 186 -15.92 1.25 -35.90
N THR A 187 -15.54 1.90 -36.99
CA THR A 187 -14.45 2.88 -37.18
C THR A 187 -13.41 3.02 -36.06
N GLY A 188 -12.18 2.59 -36.38
CA GLY A 188 -11.00 2.71 -35.56
C GLY A 188 -10.47 4.15 -35.43
N LEU A 189 -10.19 4.52 -34.18
CA LEU A 189 -9.20 5.53 -33.80
C LEU A 189 -7.96 4.76 -33.33
N SER A 190 -6.79 5.18 -33.83
CA SER A 190 -5.53 4.41 -33.77
C SER A 190 -5.01 4.18 -32.35
N THR A 191 -5.23 2.96 -31.84
CA THR A 191 -4.73 2.43 -30.56
C THR A 191 -3.23 2.64 -30.34
N GLN A 192 -2.43 2.72 -31.42
CA GLN A 192 -0.97 2.88 -31.34
C GLN A 192 -0.50 4.21 -30.71
N GLN A 193 -1.28 5.29 -30.77
CA GLN A 193 -0.84 6.59 -30.19
C GLN A 193 -1.01 6.66 -28.66
N ILE A 194 -1.94 5.87 -28.09
CA ILE A 194 -2.21 5.86 -26.64
C ILE A 194 -1.13 5.06 -25.90
N ASP A 195 -0.64 3.99 -26.52
CA ASP A 195 0.34 3.10 -25.89
C ASP A 195 1.74 3.74 -25.79
N THR A 196 2.14 4.56 -26.77
CA THR A 196 3.43 5.27 -26.72
C THR A 196 3.44 6.34 -25.62
N GLN A 197 2.35 7.09 -25.45
CA GLN A 197 2.29 8.15 -24.42
C GLN A 197 2.37 7.56 -23.00
N ARG A 198 1.67 6.45 -22.75
CA ARG A 198 1.72 5.74 -21.46
C ARG A 198 3.10 5.19 -21.13
N ALA A 199 3.83 4.70 -22.13
CA ALA A 199 5.20 4.22 -21.93
C ALA A 199 6.15 5.36 -21.51
N VAL A 200 6.04 6.53 -22.14
CA VAL A 200 6.85 7.71 -21.81
C VAL A 200 6.53 8.22 -20.41
N ASP A 201 5.25 8.29 -20.03
CA ASP A 201 4.84 8.75 -18.70
C ASP A 201 5.32 7.78 -17.60
N THR A 202 5.25 6.47 -17.86
CA THR A 202 5.75 5.44 -16.94
C THR A 202 7.27 5.54 -16.77
N GLN A 203 8.02 5.71 -17.86
CA GLN A 203 9.47 5.87 -17.82
C GLN A 203 9.88 7.16 -17.08
N ARG A 204 9.15 8.26 -17.29
CA ARG A 204 9.40 9.52 -16.58
C ARG A 204 9.14 9.37 -15.07
N ALA A 205 8.04 8.75 -14.68
CA ALA A 205 7.73 8.50 -13.28
C ALA A 205 8.80 7.62 -12.60
N GLN A 206 9.28 6.59 -13.30
CA GLN A 206 10.37 5.74 -12.82
C GLN A 206 11.67 6.55 -12.60
N MET A 207 12.07 7.39 -13.56
CA MET A 207 13.27 8.23 -13.41
C MET A 207 13.18 9.19 -12.22
N ILE A 208 12.00 9.80 -12.00
CA ILE A 208 11.77 10.70 -10.85
C ILE A 208 11.93 9.93 -9.53
N ASN A 209 11.33 8.74 -9.44
CA ASN A 209 11.40 7.90 -8.24
C ASN A 209 12.84 7.44 -7.96
N GLU A 210 13.57 7.00 -8.98
CA GLU A 210 14.97 6.61 -8.84
C GLU A 210 15.86 7.77 -8.40
N ALA A 211 15.62 8.98 -8.93
CA ALA A 211 16.33 10.19 -8.52
C ALA A 211 16.11 10.52 -7.04
N GLN A 212 14.85 10.51 -6.59
CA GLN A 212 14.51 10.75 -5.19
C GLN A 212 15.12 9.70 -4.25
N ASN A 213 15.13 8.44 -4.67
CA ASN A 213 15.72 7.35 -3.88
C ASN A 213 17.24 7.54 -3.72
N ALA A 214 17.93 7.89 -4.81
CA ALA A 214 19.36 8.18 -4.77
C ALA A 214 19.68 9.39 -3.88
N GLN A 215 18.91 10.47 -3.97
CA GLN A 215 19.07 11.68 -3.14
C GLN A 215 18.87 11.37 -1.64
N ASN A 216 17.82 10.62 -1.30
CA ASN A 216 17.55 10.23 0.08
C ASN A 216 18.63 9.28 0.64
N ALA A 217 19.11 8.34 -0.17
CA ALA A 217 20.19 7.45 0.22
C ALA A 217 21.51 8.21 0.41
N TYR A 218 21.82 9.15 -0.49
CA TYR A 218 22.98 10.03 -0.38
C TYR A 218 22.95 10.85 0.91
N GLN A 219 21.83 11.52 1.20
CA GLN A 219 21.70 12.33 2.42
C GLN A 219 21.85 11.48 3.69
N ARG A 220 21.33 10.24 3.70
CA ARG A 220 21.53 9.31 4.83
C ARG A 220 23.01 8.99 5.07
N LEU A 221 23.77 8.73 4.01
CA LEU A 221 25.20 8.42 4.11
C LEU A 221 26.00 9.64 4.61
N LEU A 222 25.66 10.84 4.15
CA LEU A 222 26.25 12.07 4.68
C LEU A 222 25.93 12.27 6.17
N ASN A 223 24.68 12.02 6.57
CA ASN A 223 24.27 12.11 7.98
C ASN A 223 24.95 11.05 8.87
N GLN A 224 25.46 9.97 8.29
CA GLN A 224 26.29 8.96 8.97
C GLN A 224 27.78 9.35 9.04
N GLY A 225 28.14 10.55 8.60
CA GLY A 225 29.51 11.06 8.62
C GLY A 225 30.36 10.59 7.44
N GLN A 226 29.78 9.97 6.41
CA GLN A 226 30.53 9.63 5.19
C GLN A 226 30.88 10.88 4.40
N SER A 227 32.05 10.87 3.75
CA SER A 227 32.40 11.91 2.80
C SER A 227 31.47 11.84 1.58
N GLN A 228 31.37 12.95 0.83
CA GLN A 228 30.58 12.99 -0.41
C GLN A 228 31.06 11.93 -1.42
N GLN A 229 32.37 11.69 -1.48
CA GLN A 229 32.98 10.72 -2.38
C GLN A 229 32.63 9.28 -1.98
N ASP A 230 32.73 8.95 -0.69
CA ASP A 230 32.38 7.62 -0.17
C ASP A 230 30.90 7.32 -0.37
N ALA A 231 30.04 8.32 -0.15
CA ALA A 231 28.61 8.18 -0.36
C ALA A 231 28.27 7.90 -1.84
N ILE A 232 28.95 8.57 -2.78
CA ILE A 232 28.77 8.31 -4.22
C ILE A 232 29.29 6.92 -4.59
N GLU A 233 30.42 6.50 -4.04
CA GLU A 233 30.98 5.16 -4.29
C GLU A 233 30.06 4.06 -3.75
N ALA A 234 29.50 4.23 -2.55
CA ALA A 234 28.55 3.30 -1.96
C ALA A 234 27.28 3.16 -2.81
N LEU A 235 26.72 4.27 -3.30
CA LEU A 235 25.57 4.25 -4.22
C LEU A 235 25.92 3.60 -5.56
N THR A 236 27.13 3.83 -6.07
CA THR A 236 27.61 3.23 -7.32
C THR A 236 27.72 1.71 -7.20
N ARG A 237 28.31 1.22 -6.11
CA ARG A 237 28.39 -0.23 -5.82
C ARG A 237 27.00 -0.85 -5.64
N SER A 238 26.09 -0.15 -4.95
CA SER A 238 24.70 -0.60 -4.79
C SER A 238 23.97 -0.73 -6.14
N LEU A 239 24.16 0.23 -7.06
CA LEU A 239 23.57 0.19 -8.39
C LEU A 239 24.13 -0.96 -9.26
N MET A 240 25.43 -1.24 -9.13
CA MET A 240 26.07 -2.37 -9.81
C MET A 240 25.61 -3.72 -9.26
N ALA A 241 25.34 -3.82 -7.94
CA ALA A 241 24.84 -5.05 -7.33
C ALA A 241 23.48 -5.47 -7.91
N VAL A 242 22.61 -4.50 -8.23
CA VAL A 242 21.32 -4.76 -8.89
C VAL A 242 21.42 -4.88 -10.42
N ASN A 243 22.57 -4.49 -11.02
CA ASN A 243 22.83 -4.60 -12.45
C ASN A 243 24.23 -5.21 -12.72
N PRO A 244 24.38 -6.55 -12.61
CA PRO A 244 25.71 -7.21 -12.62
C PRO A 244 26.55 -6.99 -13.89
N GLY A 245 25.93 -6.61 -15.01
CA GLY A 245 26.62 -6.30 -16.27
C GLY A 245 26.97 -4.81 -16.46
N MET A 246 26.58 -3.94 -15.53
CA MET A 246 26.80 -2.50 -15.65
C MET A 246 28.26 -2.16 -15.34
N LYS A 247 28.92 -1.43 -16.24
CA LYS A 247 30.29 -0.96 -15.99
C LYS A 247 30.28 0.11 -14.89
N TYR A 248 31.33 0.16 -14.08
CA TYR A 248 31.45 1.11 -12.97
C TYR A 248 31.24 2.57 -13.40
N LYS A 249 31.84 2.98 -14.52
CA LYS A 249 31.71 4.35 -15.06
C LYS A 249 30.25 4.70 -15.42
N ASP A 250 29.50 3.74 -15.96
CA ASP A 250 28.10 3.93 -16.33
C ASP A 250 27.23 4.01 -15.07
N ALA A 251 27.50 3.16 -14.08
CA ALA A 251 26.83 3.19 -12.78
C ALA A 251 27.08 4.54 -12.06
N GLN A 252 28.33 4.99 -12.02
CA GLN A 252 28.71 6.24 -11.39
C GLN A 252 28.03 7.44 -12.08
N THR A 253 28.03 7.46 -13.41
CA THR A 253 27.31 8.47 -14.21
C THR A 253 25.81 8.45 -13.91
N GLY A 254 25.22 7.25 -13.82
CA GLY A 254 23.81 7.07 -13.45
C GLY A 254 23.49 7.60 -12.05
N VAL A 255 24.38 7.44 -11.07
CA VAL A 255 24.23 8.04 -9.73
C VAL A 255 24.29 9.56 -9.81
N TYR A 256 25.29 10.13 -10.50
CA TYR A 256 25.40 11.59 -10.67
C TYR A 256 24.16 12.20 -11.33
N ASN A 257 23.66 11.59 -12.41
CA ASN A 257 22.46 12.07 -13.10
C ASN A 257 21.24 12.08 -12.17
N ARG A 258 21.08 11.04 -11.34
CA ARG A 258 19.99 10.96 -10.35
C ARG A 258 20.12 12.01 -9.24
N LEU A 259 21.34 12.29 -8.79
CA LEU A 259 21.58 13.32 -7.77
C LEU A 259 21.34 14.73 -8.31
N GLN A 260 21.71 15.00 -9.57
CA GLN A 260 21.53 16.28 -10.24
C GLN A 260 20.11 16.51 -10.79
N TYR A 261 19.24 15.49 -10.77
CA TYR A 261 17.89 15.60 -11.28
C TYR A 261 17.08 16.63 -10.47
N ARG A 262 16.81 17.78 -11.07
CA ARG A 262 15.90 18.80 -10.54
C ARG A 262 14.53 18.61 -11.18
N ARG A 263 13.47 18.54 -10.37
CA ARG A 263 12.08 18.64 -10.88
C ARG A 263 11.96 20.00 -11.59
N GLN A 264 11.96 19.97 -12.92
CA GLN A 264 11.49 21.08 -13.76
C GLN A 264 9.98 20.99 -13.88
#